data_AF-A0AAE4WJJ4-F1
#
_entry.id   AF-A0AAE4WJJ4-F1
#
_cell.length_a   1.000
_cell.length_b   1.000
_cell.length_c   1.000
_cell.angle_alpha   90.00
_cell.angle_beta   90.00
_cell.angle_gamma   90.00
#
_symmetry.space_group_name_H-M   'P 1'
#
loop_
_entity.id
_entity.type
_entity.pdbx_description
1 polymer ?
#
loop_
_entity_poly.entity_id
_entity_poly.type
_entity_poly.pdbx_seq_one_letter_code
_entity_poly.pdbx_strand_id
1 'polypeptide(L)'
;ALPPLILHSLFTGDATALARWLEISPHNAITVLDTHDGIGVIDVGAHSDGRPGLLEPQAIDHLVEEIHRRSEGQSRLATGAAASNLDLYQVNCTYYDALGRNDDDYLIARAIQFFAPGIPQVYYVGLLGGINDMELLGKTGVGRDINRHFYEDREIDLALESPLVKRLSDLIRFRNTHPAFNGSFEVATDDTGSLVLSWNFDAEFARLVVSFSQGKATITASGCYDFTFSGEAA
;
A
#
# COMPACT_ATOMS: atom_id res chain seq x y z
N ALA A 1 0.57 6.96 8.31
CA ALA A 1 -0.74 6.32 8.59
C ALA A 1 -1.30 5.47 7.44
N LEU A 2 -1.43 5.97 6.20
CA LEU A 2 -2.07 5.21 5.11
C LEU A 2 -1.44 3.82 4.82
N PRO A 3 -0.10 3.66 4.70
CA PRO A 3 0.48 2.36 4.39
C PRO A 3 0.14 1.22 5.36
N PRO A 4 0.32 1.37 6.70
CA PRO A 4 -0.01 0.30 7.65
C PRO A 4 -1.51 0.02 7.76
N LEU A 5 -2.39 1.01 7.53
CA LEU A 5 -3.85 0.78 7.53
C LEU A 5 -4.28 -0.10 6.35
N ILE A 6 -3.71 0.13 5.16
CA ILE A 6 -4.01 -0.70 3.99
C ILE A 6 -3.54 -2.14 4.22
N LEU A 7 -2.32 -2.33 4.74
CA LEU A 7 -1.82 -3.67 5.09
C LEU A 7 -2.72 -4.34 6.13
N HIS A 8 -3.08 -3.62 7.20
CA HIS A 8 -3.98 -4.14 8.22
C HIS A 8 -5.30 -4.61 7.62
N SER A 9 -5.94 -3.79 6.79
CA SER A 9 -7.22 -4.14 6.16
C SER A 9 -7.12 -5.34 5.21
N LEU A 10 -6.03 -5.46 4.46
CA LEU A 10 -5.77 -6.63 3.60
C LEU A 10 -5.49 -7.90 4.41
N PHE A 11 -4.89 -7.80 5.59
CA PHE A 11 -4.57 -8.96 6.43
C PHE A 11 -5.77 -9.45 7.24
N THR A 12 -6.62 -8.54 7.70
CA THR A 12 -7.71 -8.87 8.63
C THR A 12 -9.07 -8.96 7.95
N GLY A 13 -9.21 -8.42 6.74
CA GLY A 13 -10.52 -8.23 6.11
C GLY A 13 -11.30 -7.03 6.65
N ASP A 14 -10.72 -6.24 7.58
CA ASP A 14 -11.39 -5.13 8.25
C ASP A 14 -10.89 -3.76 7.75
N ALA A 15 -11.77 -3.03 7.06
CA ALA A 15 -11.51 -1.70 6.52
C ALA A 15 -11.85 -0.55 7.48
N THR A 16 -12.34 -0.83 8.69
CA THR A 16 -12.92 0.19 9.60
C THR A 16 -11.94 1.31 9.92
N ALA A 17 -10.71 0.97 10.32
CA ALA A 17 -9.69 1.96 10.65
C ALA A 17 -9.22 2.75 9.42
N LEU A 18 -9.14 2.10 8.25
CA LEU A 18 -8.80 2.74 6.98
C LEU A 18 -9.90 3.72 6.53
N ALA A 19 -11.16 3.32 6.56
CA ALA A 19 -12.31 4.16 6.21
C ALA A 19 -12.35 5.41 7.11
N ARG A 20 -12.26 5.21 8.43
CA ARG A 20 -12.22 6.30 9.41
C ARG A 20 -11.06 7.25 9.15
N TRP A 21 -9.87 6.73 8.81
CA TRP A 21 -8.74 7.60 8.48
C TRP A 21 -9.00 8.42 7.22
N LEU A 22 -9.53 7.81 6.16
CA LEU A 22 -9.86 8.51 4.91
C LEU A 22 -10.90 9.62 5.12
N GLU A 23 -11.86 9.43 6.04
CA GLU A 23 -12.84 10.47 6.41
C GLU A 23 -12.21 11.71 7.05
N ILE A 24 -11.15 11.55 7.85
CA ILE A 24 -10.56 12.64 8.65
C ILE A 24 -9.21 13.13 8.14
N SER A 25 -8.61 12.43 7.17
CA SER A 25 -7.27 12.71 6.69
C SER A 25 -7.20 14.08 5.99
N PRO A 26 -6.08 14.81 6.10
CA PRO A 26 -5.89 16.06 5.37
C PRO A 26 -5.78 15.78 3.87
N HIS A 27 -6.54 16.50 3.05
CA HIS A 27 -6.51 16.31 1.58
C HIS A 27 -5.27 16.91 0.91
N ASN A 28 -4.58 17.85 1.57
CA ASN A 28 -3.30 18.41 1.13
C ASN A 28 -2.11 17.50 1.49
N ALA A 29 -2.26 16.20 1.22
CA ALA A 29 -1.27 15.18 1.55
C ALA A 29 -0.46 14.76 0.32
N ILE A 30 0.71 14.19 0.59
CA ILE A 30 1.41 13.31 -0.34
C ILE A 30 1.13 11.88 0.14
N THR A 31 0.49 11.05 -0.69
CA THR A 31 0.16 9.67 -0.31
C THR A 31 1.26 8.73 -0.79
N VAL A 32 1.64 7.77 0.06
CA VAL A 32 2.67 6.77 -0.22
C VAL A 32 2.18 5.39 0.24
N LEU A 33 2.78 4.32 -0.29
CA LEU A 33 2.77 3.00 0.33
C LEU A 33 4.16 2.68 0.87
N ASP A 34 5.14 2.80 -0.01
CA ASP A 34 6.57 2.62 0.22
C ASP A 34 7.32 3.94 0.10
N THR A 35 8.45 4.02 0.80
CA THR A 35 9.43 5.10 0.70
C THR A 35 10.84 4.50 0.74
N HIS A 36 11.85 5.36 0.83
CA HIS A 36 13.23 4.92 1.05
C HIS A 36 13.50 4.48 2.50
N ASP A 37 12.58 4.75 3.43
CA ASP A 37 12.61 4.29 4.82
C ASP A 37 11.69 3.08 5.03
N GLY A 38 11.68 2.51 6.23
CA GLY A 38 10.82 1.37 6.56
C GLY A 38 9.35 1.77 6.71
N ILE A 39 8.47 0.77 6.80
CA ILE A 39 7.03 0.97 6.96
C ILE A 39 6.76 1.45 8.39
N GLY A 40 6.30 2.70 8.54
CA GLY A 40 6.02 3.34 9.82
C GLY A 40 4.76 2.82 10.51
N VAL A 41 4.87 1.65 11.16
CA VAL A 41 3.74 1.01 11.88
C VAL A 41 3.32 1.77 13.15
N ILE A 42 4.19 2.61 13.71
CA ILE A 42 3.85 3.45 14.87
C ILE A 42 2.93 4.62 14.52
N ASP A 43 2.85 5.03 13.25
CA ASP A 43 2.03 6.15 12.78
C ASP A 43 0.52 5.95 13.02
N VAL A 44 0.11 4.72 13.28
CA VAL A 44 -1.29 4.34 13.56
C VAL A 44 -1.50 3.99 15.03
N GLY A 45 -0.45 4.00 15.84
CA GLY A 45 -0.49 3.75 17.28
C GLY A 45 -0.89 4.96 18.09
N ALA A 46 -0.96 4.77 19.41
CA ALA A 46 -1.29 5.82 20.35
C ALA A 46 -0.29 6.98 20.30
N HIS A 47 -0.79 8.19 20.51
CA HIS A 47 0.06 9.36 20.66
C HIS A 47 0.88 9.28 21.95
N SER A 48 2.05 9.92 21.97
CA SER A 48 2.90 10.00 23.17
C SER A 48 2.23 10.69 24.36
N ASP A 49 1.15 11.44 24.13
CA ASP A 49 0.34 12.11 25.16
C ASP A 49 -0.82 11.25 25.70
N GLY A 50 -0.92 9.99 25.27
CA GLY A 50 -1.93 9.03 25.76
C GLY A 50 -3.24 9.01 24.98
N ARG A 51 -3.41 9.84 23.93
CA ARG A 51 -4.57 9.71 23.04
C ARG A 51 -4.51 8.39 22.25
N PRO A 52 -5.64 7.68 22.10
CA PRO A 52 -5.67 6.42 21.37
C PRO A 52 -5.28 6.62 19.90
N GLY A 53 -4.66 5.59 19.32
CA GLY A 53 -4.30 5.56 17.92
C GLY A 53 -5.47 5.23 17.00
N LEU A 54 -5.16 4.98 15.74
CA LEU A 54 -6.09 4.42 14.76
C LEU A 54 -6.22 2.90 14.91
N LEU A 55 -5.15 2.25 15.39
CA LEU A 55 -5.11 0.83 15.73
C LEU A 55 -4.73 0.64 17.20
N GLU A 56 -5.33 -0.37 17.82
CA GLU A 56 -4.94 -0.84 19.15
C GLU A 56 -3.54 -1.49 19.11
N PRO A 57 -2.76 -1.45 20.20
CA PRO A 57 -1.40 -2.02 20.23
C PRO A 57 -1.33 -3.47 19.74
N GLN A 58 -2.28 -4.32 20.14
CA GLN A 58 -2.34 -5.72 19.71
C GLN A 58 -2.54 -5.87 18.19
N ALA A 59 -3.29 -4.96 17.55
CA ALA A 59 -3.48 -4.97 16.11
C ALA A 59 -2.21 -4.54 15.36
N ILE A 60 -1.40 -3.65 15.95
CA ILE A 60 -0.10 -3.26 15.42
C ILE A 60 0.90 -4.41 15.54
N ASP A 61 0.94 -5.09 16.69
CA ASP A 61 1.79 -6.27 16.89
C ASP A 61 1.44 -7.36 15.87
N HIS A 62 0.13 -7.63 15.67
CA HIS A 62 -0.32 -8.59 14.65
C HIS A 62 0.08 -8.17 13.24
N LEU A 63 -0.07 -6.87 12.89
CA LEU A 63 0.36 -6.32 11.60
C LEU A 63 1.86 -6.58 11.35
N VAL A 64 2.71 -6.29 12.34
CA VAL A 64 4.17 -6.47 12.23
C VAL A 64 4.52 -7.95 12.04
N GLU A 65 3.95 -8.84 12.87
CA GLU A 65 4.21 -10.27 12.75
C GLU A 65 3.71 -10.86 11.43
N GLU A 66 2.61 -10.34 10.89
CA GLU A 66 2.10 -10.75 9.59
C GLU A 66 2.99 -10.28 8.43
N ILE A 67 3.55 -9.06 8.50
CA ILE A 67 4.60 -8.61 7.55
C ILE A 67 5.80 -9.55 7.62
N HIS A 68 6.26 -9.91 8.82
CA HIS A 68 7.36 -10.86 8.99
C HIS A 68 7.03 -12.24 8.42
N ARG A 69 5.81 -12.73 8.61
CA ARG A 69 5.38 -14.03 8.08
C ARG A 69 5.31 -14.02 6.55
N ARG A 70 4.70 -13.00 5.95
CA ARG A 70 4.51 -12.87 4.49
C ARG A 70 5.81 -12.64 3.73
N SER A 71 6.74 -11.92 4.34
CA SER A 71 8.11 -11.75 3.81
C SER A 71 9.04 -12.93 4.13
N GLU A 72 8.50 -14.10 4.51
CA GLU A 72 9.28 -15.31 4.83
C GLU A 72 10.38 -15.09 5.88
N GLY A 73 10.13 -14.19 6.84
CA GLY A 73 11.07 -13.82 7.90
C GLY A 73 12.16 -12.83 7.49
N GLN A 74 12.25 -12.44 6.22
CA GLN A 74 13.29 -11.54 5.71
C GLN A 74 13.25 -10.16 6.38
N SER A 75 12.06 -9.57 6.52
CA SER A 75 11.92 -8.27 7.20
C SER A 75 12.34 -8.32 8.67
N ARG A 76 12.22 -9.48 9.34
CA ARG A 76 12.68 -9.66 10.73
C ARG A 76 14.20 -9.58 10.84
N LEU A 77 14.93 -10.02 9.80
CA LEU A 77 16.39 -9.90 9.74
C LEU A 77 16.85 -8.46 9.48
N ALA A 78 16.00 -7.63 8.86
CA ALA A 78 16.30 -6.25 8.55
C ALA A 78 15.83 -5.25 9.63
N THR A 79 14.94 -5.65 10.53
CA THR A 79 14.21 -4.74 11.43
C THR A 79 14.79 -4.74 12.86
N GLY A 80 14.69 -3.61 13.55
CA GLY A 80 15.07 -3.49 14.96
C GLY A 80 16.56 -3.72 15.21
N ALA A 81 16.91 -4.45 16.27
CA ALA A 81 18.30 -4.74 16.64
C ALA A 81 19.00 -5.76 15.71
N ALA A 82 18.27 -6.38 14.77
CA ALA A 82 18.83 -7.35 13.84
C ALA A 82 19.75 -6.72 12.78
N ALA A 83 19.62 -5.40 12.55
CA ALA A 83 20.43 -4.64 11.61
C ALA A 83 20.71 -3.22 12.14
N SER A 84 21.62 -2.49 11.50
CA SER A 84 21.83 -1.08 11.82
C SER A 84 20.60 -0.27 11.40
N ASN A 85 19.83 0.20 12.39
CA ASN A 85 18.59 0.94 12.20
C ASN A 85 18.64 2.25 12.98
N LEU A 86 18.27 3.35 12.32
CA LEU A 86 18.08 4.65 12.98
C LEU A 86 16.73 4.69 13.72
N ASP A 87 15.72 4.02 13.18
CA ASP A 87 14.35 4.03 13.69
C ASP A 87 13.89 2.62 14.07
N LEU A 88 13.80 2.34 15.37
CA LEU A 88 13.35 1.04 15.91
C LEU A 88 11.85 0.75 15.69
N TYR A 89 11.10 1.71 15.14
CA TYR A 89 9.64 1.70 15.05
C TYR A 89 9.10 1.53 13.63
N GLN A 90 9.98 1.24 12.68
CA GLN A 90 9.64 0.95 11.29
C GLN A 90 9.94 -0.52 10.96
N VAL A 91 9.13 -1.12 10.09
CA VAL A 91 9.41 -2.47 9.55
C VAL A 91 10.13 -2.33 8.22
N ASN A 92 11.38 -2.79 8.15
CA ASN A 92 12.16 -2.76 6.93
C ASN A 92 11.75 -3.93 6.03
N CYS A 93 11.03 -3.62 4.96
CA CYS A 93 10.51 -4.57 3.99
C CYS A 93 10.14 -3.80 2.71
N THR A 94 10.25 -4.42 1.53
CA THR A 94 9.51 -3.91 0.38
C THR A 94 8.01 -4.05 0.65
N TYR A 95 7.20 -3.13 0.13
CA TYR A 95 5.74 -3.21 0.33
C TYR A 95 5.13 -4.42 -0.40
N TYR A 96 5.77 -4.87 -1.49
CA TYR A 96 5.34 -6.05 -2.23
C TYR A 96 5.60 -7.35 -1.46
N ASP A 97 6.76 -7.52 -0.81
CA ASP A 97 6.99 -8.65 0.11
C ASP A 97 6.15 -8.56 1.38
N ALA A 98 5.84 -7.36 1.87
CA ALA A 98 4.94 -7.20 3.02
C ALA A 98 3.55 -7.80 2.73
N LEU A 99 3.11 -7.74 1.47
CA LEU A 99 1.88 -8.38 0.99
C LEU A 99 2.06 -9.86 0.61
N GLY A 100 3.27 -10.40 0.68
CA GLY A 100 3.57 -11.78 0.30
C GLY A 100 3.66 -11.99 -1.21
N ARG A 101 4.09 -10.96 -1.95
CA ARG A 101 4.22 -10.97 -3.43
C ARG A 101 2.92 -11.33 -4.15
N ASN A 102 1.79 -10.95 -3.56
CA ASN A 102 0.49 -11.11 -4.19
C ASN A 102 0.21 -9.89 -5.10
N ASP A 103 0.15 -10.14 -6.40
CA ASP A 103 -0.05 -9.11 -7.42
C ASP A 103 -1.37 -8.34 -7.22
N ASP A 104 -2.46 -9.05 -6.92
CA ASP A 104 -3.77 -8.43 -6.77
C ASP A 104 -3.87 -7.63 -5.48
N ASP A 105 -3.35 -8.13 -4.35
CA ASP A 105 -3.27 -7.36 -3.10
C ASP A 105 -2.44 -6.08 -3.29
N TYR A 106 -1.34 -6.16 -4.05
CA TYR A 106 -0.50 -5.01 -4.35
C TYR A 106 -1.22 -3.97 -5.21
N LEU A 107 -1.94 -4.42 -6.23
CA LEU A 107 -2.73 -3.54 -7.10
C LEU A 107 -3.94 -2.95 -6.36
N ILE A 108 -4.58 -3.70 -5.46
CA ILE A 108 -5.63 -3.21 -4.56
C ILE A 108 -5.04 -2.10 -3.67
N ALA A 109 -3.89 -2.33 -3.06
CA ALA A 109 -3.23 -1.33 -2.22
C ALA A 109 -2.90 -0.04 -3.01
N ARG A 110 -2.39 -0.16 -4.23
CA ARG A 110 -2.11 0.99 -5.12
C ARG A 110 -3.39 1.69 -5.57
N ALA A 111 -4.46 0.95 -5.85
CA ALA A 111 -5.76 1.53 -6.19
C ALA A 111 -6.31 2.36 -5.02
N ILE A 112 -6.26 1.83 -3.80
CA ILE A 112 -6.64 2.58 -2.59
C ILE A 112 -5.77 3.84 -2.44
N GLN A 113 -4.45 3.72 -2.61
CA GLN A 113 -3.53 4.87 -2.55
C GLN A 113 -3.90 5.97 -3.55
N PHE A 114 -4.22 5.60 -4.79
CA PHE A 114 -4.52 6.56 -5.85
C PHE A 114 -5.90 7.19 -5.70
N PHE A 115 -6.85 6.47 -5.10
CA PHE A 115 -8.17 7.02 -4.75
C PHE A 115 -8.15 7.86 -3.47
N ALA A 116 -7.17 7.68 -2.58
CA ALA A 116 -7.03 8.52 -1.40
C ALA A 116 -6.74 10.00 -1.78
N PRO A 117 -7.33 10.99 -1.09
CA PRO A 117 -7.02 12.40 -1.27
C PRO A 117 -5.53 12.71 -1.11
N GLY A 118 -4.98 13.46 -2.06
CA GLY A 118 -3.58 13.89 -2.07
C GLY A 118 -2.87 13.60 -3.39
N ILE A 119 -1.57 13.89 -3.42
CA ILE A 119 -0.67 13.62 -4.55
C ILE A 119 0.00 12.26 -4.30
N PRO A 120 -0.30 11.23 -5.10
CA PRO A 120 0.32 9.92 -4.92
C PRO A 120 1.79 9.92 -5.37
N GLN A 121 2.65 9.42 -4.51
CA GLN A 121 4.05 9.09 -4.81
C GLN A 121 4.22 7.57 -4.87
N VAL A 122 4.90 7.11 -5.92
CA VAL A 122 5.27 5.70 -6.10
C VAL A 122 6.79 5.61 -6.00
N TYR A 123 7.29 4.91 -4.98
CA TYR A 123 8.71 4.69 -4.82
C TYR A 123 9.22 3.68 -5.86
N TYR A 124 10.46 3.85 -6.33
CA TYR A 124 10.95 3.14 -7.52
C TYR A 124 11.01 1.60 -7.35
N VAL A 125 11.30 1.11 -6.14
CA VAL A 125 11.28 -0.34 -5.87
C VAL A 125 9.87 -0.89 -6.08
N GLY A 126 8.85 -0.24 -5.50
CA GLY A 126 7.47 -0.66 -5.71
C GLY A 126 6.96 -0.45 -7.13
N LEU A 127 7.40 0.61 -7.82
CA LEU A 127 7.06 0.83 -9.23
C LEU A 127 7.44 -0.39 -10.11
N LEU A 128 8.56 -1.03 -9.79
CA LEU A 128 9.12 -2.16 -10.53
C LEU A 128 8.72 -3.53 -9.95
N GLY A 129 7.80 -3.58 -8.97
CA GLY A 129 7.42 -4.84 -8.32
C GLY A 129 8.59 -5.49 -7.56
N GLY A 130 9.50 -4.68 -7.03
CA GLY A 130 10.71 -5.13 -6.38
C GLY A 130 10.48 -5.94 -5.11
N ILE A 131 11.38 -6.89 -4.89
CA ILE A 131 11.43 -7.73 -3.69
C ILE A 131 12.59 -7.32 -2.78
N ASN A 132 12.60 -7.86 -1.57
CA ASN A 132 13.58 -7.66 -0.53
C ASN A 132 14.98 -8.03 -1.03
N ASP A 133 15.89 -7.06 -0.98
CA ASP A 133 17.29 -7.25 -1.36
C ASP A 133 18.10 -7.79 -0.17
N MET A 134 18.05 -9.11 0.01
CA MET A 134 18.79 -9.81 1.06
C MET A 134 20.30 -9.81 0.81
N GLU A 135 20.73 -9.70 -0.45
CA GLU A 135 22.15 -9.65 -0.80
C GLU A 135 22.74 -8.30 -0.38
N LEU A 136 22.07 -7.19 -0.70
CA LEU A 136 22.49 -5.86 -0.29
C LEU A 136 22.44 -5.72 1.23
N LEU A 137 21.38 -6.19 1.88
CA LEU A 137 21.30 -6.25 3.34
C LEU A 137 22.51 -6.99 3.95
N GLY A 138 22.86 -8.16 3.40
CA GLY A 138 24.01 -8.94 3.88
C GLY A 138 25.35 -8.24 3.66
N LYS A 139 25.49 -7.46 2.58
CA LYS A 139 26.71 -6.69 2.28
C LYS A 139 26.87 -5.45 3.16
N THR A 140 25.79 -4.73 3.43
CA THR A 140 25.87 -3.42 4.11
C THR A 140 25.57 -3.50 5.60
N GLY A 141 24.77 -4.47 6.04
CA GLY A 141 24.26 -4.55 7.41
C GLY A 141 23.26 -3.44 7.78
N VAL A 142 22.83 -2.63 6.81
CA VAL A 142 21.87 -1.54 7.00
C VAL A 142 20.46 -2.05 6.70
N GLY A 143 19.57 -2.01 7.69
CA GLY A 143 18.25 -2.65 7.58
C GLY A 143 17.41 -2.14 6.41
N ARG A 144 17.41 -0.82 6.19
CA ARG A 144 16.63 -0.17 5.11
C ARG A 144 17.09 -0.55 3.70
N ASP A 145 18.31 -1.07 3.54
CA ASP A 145 18.83 -1.44 2.23
C ASP A 145 18.09 -2.64 1.63
N ILE A 146 17.34 -3.39 2.44
CA ILE A 146 16.40 -4.42 1.95
C ILE A 146 15.38 -3.86 0.94
N ASN A 147 15.08 -2.55 0.98
CA ASN A 147 14.15 -1.85 0.09
C ASN A 147 14.87 -0.73 -0.70
N ARG A 148 16.14 -0.93 -1.06
CA ARG A 148 16.95 0.06 -1.81
C ARG A 148 17.81 -0.60 -2.90
N HIS A 149 17.25 -1.61 -3.56
CA HIS A 149 17.92 -2.36 -4.61
C HIS A 149 18.45 -1.43 -5.72
N PHE A 150 19.68 -1.68 -6.17
CA PHE A 150 20.29 -0.94 -7.27
C PHE A 150 19.97 -1.63 -8.60
N TYR A 151 18.92 -1.17 -9.27
CA TYR A 151 18.49 -1.74 -10.54
C TYR A 151 19.47 -1.45 -11.68
N GLU A 152 19.83 -2.49 -12.43
CA GLU A 152 20.48 -2.37 -13.73
C GLU A 152 19.44 -2.14 -14.85
N ASP A 153 19.85 -1.52 -15.96
CA ASP A 153 18.97 -1.23 -17.11
C ASP A 153 18.19 -2.47 -17.57
N ARG A 154 18.85 -3.64 -17.60
CA ARG A 154 18.22 -4.91 -18.00
C ARG A 154 17.14 -5.37 -17.02
N GLU A 155 17.33 -5.13 -15.72
CA GLU A 155 16.34 -5.50 -14.71
C GLU A 155 15.10 -4.62 -14.83
N ILE A 156 15.29 -3.34 -15.15
CA ILE A 156 14.19 -2.40 -15.44
C ILE A 156 13.41 -2.88 -16.66
N ASP A 157 14.09 -3.20 -17.76
CA ASP A 157 13.43 -3.71 -18.98
C ASP A 157 12.59 -4.97 -18.69
N LEU A 158 13.12 -5.91 -17.91
CA LEU A 158 12.40 -7.12 -17.51
C LEU A 158 11.22 -6.82 -16.59
N ALA A 159 11.37 -5.91 -15.63
CA ALA A 159 10.30 -5.52 -14.73
C ALA A 159 9.14 -4.87 -15.48
N LEU A 160 9.43 -4.00 -16.45
CA LEU A 160 8.42 -3.34 -17.31
C LEU A 160 7.61 -4.33 -18.15
N GLU A 161 8.17 -5.50 -18.46
CA GLU A 161 7.45 -6.57 -19.17
C GLU A 161 6.51 -7.38 -18.27
N SER A 162 6.65 -7.29 -16.95
CA SER A 162 5.84 -8.07 -16.01
C SER A 162 4.35 -7.65 -16.04
N PRO A 163 3.41 -8.61 -15.87
CA PRO A 163 1.97 -8.29 -15.78
C PRO A 163 1.66 -7.29 -14.66
N LEU A 164 2.29 -7.42 -13.50
CA LEU A 164 2.13 -6.53 -12.36
C LEU A 164 2.44 -5.07 -12.73
N VAL A 165 3.64 -4.82 -13.28
CA VAL A 165 4.09 -3.46 -13.60
C VAL A 165 3.28 -2.85 -14.75
N LYS A 166 2.85 -3.67 -15.73
CA LYS A 166 1.93 -3.23 -16.79
C LYS A 166 0.59 -2.76 -16.21
N ARG A 167 -0.04 -3.58 -15.35
CA ARG A 167 -1.30 -3.23 -14.68
C ARG A 167 -1.16 -2.00 -13.77
N LEU A 168 -0.06 -1.90 -13.03
CA LEU A 168 0.24 -0.72 -12.22
C LEU A 168 0.41 0.53 -13.09
N SER A 169 1.11 0.41 -14.22
CA SER A 169 1.30 1.52 -15.16
C SER A 169 -0.04 2.02 -15.75
N ASP A 170 -0.95 1.11 -16.06
CA ASP A 170 -2.30 1.47 -16.54
C ASP A 170 -3.11 2.18 -15.45
N LEU A 171 -3.01 1.71 -14.20
CA LEU A 171 -3.64 2.34 -13.05
C LEU A 171 -3.06 3.75 -12.77
N ILE A 172 -1.74 3.93 -12.92
CA ILE A 172 -1.07 5.25 -12.83
C ILE A 172 -1.56 6.18 -13.94
N ARG A 173 -1.62 5.70 -15.19
CA ARG A 173 -2.14 6.49 -16.32
C ARG A 173 -3.57 6.95 -16.05
N PHE A 174 -4.45 6.04 -15.63
CA PHE A 174 -5.81 6.35 -15.24
C PHE A 174 -5.88 7.45 -14.17
N ARG A 175 -5.11 7.29 -13.08
CA ARG A 175 -5.07 8.30 -12.00
C ARG A 175 -4.59 9.68 -12.47
N ASN A 176 -3.67 9.71 -13.44
CA ASN A 176 -3.11 10.95 -13.97
C ASN A 176 -4.02 11.66 -14.99
N THR A 177 -4.84 10.91 -15.72
CA THR A 177 -5.60 11.46 -16.85
C THR A 177 -7.09 11.62 -16.58
N HIS A 178 -7.67 10.87 -15.65
CA HIS A 178 -9.12 10.91 -15.44
C HIS A 178 -9.57 12.19 -14.70
N PRO A 179 -10.51 12.97 -15.26
CA PRO A 179 -10.89 14.28 -14.71
C PRO A 179 -11.56 14.21 -13.33
N ALA A 180 -12.23 13.09 -13.00
CA ALA A 180 -12.90 12.91 -11.71
C ALA A 180 -12.00 13.21 -10.49
N PHE A 181 -10.70 12.89 -10.58
CA PHE A 181 -9.73 13.11 -9.50
C PHE A 181 -9.42 14.59 -9.20
N ASN A 182 -10.01 15.53 -9.95
CA ASN A 182 -9.95 16.97 -9.68
C ASN A 182 -11.20 17.50 -8.95
N GLY A 183 -12.14 16.62 -8.59
CA GLY A 183 -13.40 16.99 -7.98
C GLY A 183 -13.50 16.67 -6.49
N SER A 184 -14.68 16.23 -6.06
CA SER A 184 -14.95 15.89 -4.66
C SER A 184 -14.72 14.40 -4.40
N PHE A 185 -14.05 14.12 -3.28
CA PHE A 185 -13.85 12.77 -2.78
C PHE A 185 -14.90 12.38 -1.75
N GLU A 186 -15.35 11.14 -1.80
CA GLU A 186 -16.23 10.51 -0.82
C GLU A 186 -15.73 9.11 -0.47
N VAL A 187 -15.84 8.75 0.81
CA VAL A 187 -15.58 7.40 1.33
C VAL A 187 -16.85 6.88 1.99
N ALA A 188 -17.17 5.62 1.75
CA ALA A 188 -18.28 4.91 2.38
C ALA A 188 -17.94 3.43 2.58
N THR A 189 -18.73 2.75 3.39
CA THR A 189 -18.76 1.29 3.48
C THR A 189 -20.13 0.83 3.02
N ASP A 190 -20.20 -0.15 2.12
CA ASP A 190 -21.48 -0.68 1.66
C ASP A 190 -22.06 -1.75 2.59
N ASP A 191 -23.27 -2.23 2.28
CA ASP A 191 -23.99 -3.24 3.09
C ASP A 191 -23.25 -4.58 3.20
N THR A 192 -22.25 -4.84 2.35
CA THR A 192 -21.41 -6.04 2.38
C THR A 192 -20.14 -5.87 3.21
N GLY A 193 -19.90 -4.66 3.75
CA GLY A 193 -18.66 -4.32 4.43
C GLY A 193 -17.51 -3.93 3.49
N SER A 194 -17.79 -3.73 2.20
CA SER A 194 -16.76 -3.32 1.23
C SER A 194 -16.48 -1.83 1.34
N LEU A 195 -15.21 -1.44 1.20
CA LEU A 195 -14.80 -0.04 1.15
C LEU A 195 -15.12 0.54 -0.22
N VAL A 196 -15.81 1.68 -0.25
CA VAL A 196 -16.19 2.38 -1.48
C VAL A 196 -15.56 3.77 -1.47
N LEU A 197 -14.68 4.01 -2.44
CA LEU A 197 -14.01 5.31 -2.65
C LEU A 197 -14.50 5.92 -3.96
N SER A 198 -15.00 7.15 -3.92
CA SER A 198 -15.58 7.81 -5.09
C SER A 198 -14.98 9.20 -5.30
N TRP A 199 -14.72 9.53 -6.56
CA TRP A 199 -14.39 10.87 -7.02
C TRP A 199 -15.44 11.31 -8.04
N ASN A 200 -15.93 12.54 -7.90
CA ASN A 200 -16.92 13.13 -8.80
C ASN A 200 -16.50 14.53 -9.23
N PHE A 201 -16.51 14.82 -10.54
CA PHE A 201 -16.23 16.14 -11.10
C PHE A 201 -17.15 16.40 -12.30
N ASP A 202 -18.10 17.32 -12.16
CA ASP A 202 -19.16 17.57 -13.14
C ASP A 202 -19.91 16.29 -13.54
N ALA A 203 -19.81 15.85 -14.81
CA ALA A 203 -20.44 14.63 -15.32
C ALA A 203 -19.52 13.39 -15.20
N GLU A 204 -18.28 13.57 -14.72
CA GLU A 204 -17.26 12.54 -14.68
C GLU A 204 -17.18 11.92 -13.27
N PHE A 205 -17.06 10.60 -13.20
CA PHE A 205 -16.93 9.88 -11.94
C PHE A 205 -15.87 8.79 -12.02
N ALA A 206 -15.27 8.45 -10.88
CA ALA A 206 -14.45 7.26 -10.71
C ALA A 206 -14.79 6.65 -9.35
N ARG A 207 -15.09 5.35 -9.33
CA ARG A 207 -15.52 4.63 -8.14
C ARG A 207 -14.73 3.33 -8.00
N LEU A 208 -14.04 3.19 -6.89
CA LEU A 208 -13.35 1.98 -6.45
C LEU A 208 -14.18 1.29 -5.37
N VAL A 209 -14.43 0.00 -5.53
CA VAL A 209 -15.05 -0.87 -4.53
C VAL A 209 -14.05 -1.96 -4.16
N VAL A 210 -13.75 -2.12 -2.88
CA VAL A 210 -12.79 -3.11 -2.36
C VAL A 210 -13.47 -4.03 -1.35
N SER A 211 -13.55 -5.31 -1.68
CA SER A 211 -13.96 -6.38 -0.78
C SER A 211 -12.72 -7.07 -0.20
N PHE A 212 -12.33 -6.67 1.00
CA PHE A 212 -11.14 -7.22 1.67
C PHE A 212 -11.31 -8.70 2.03
N SER A 213 -12.52 -9.13 2.38
CA SER A 213 -12.83 -10.54 2.66
C SER A 213 -12.70 -11.45 1.43
N GLN A 214 -12.80 -10.87 0.23
CA GLN A 214 -12.66 -11.59 -1.05
C GLN A 214 -11.32 -11.33 -1.75
N GLY A 215 -10.46 -10.46 -1.21
CA GLY A 215 -9.23 -10.04 -1.91
C GLY A 215 -9.53 -9.47 -3.30
N LYS A 216 -10.63 -8.71 -3.44
CA LYS A 216 -11.12 -8.24 -4.73
C LYS A 216 -11.35 -6.74 -4.73
N ALA A 217 -10.99 -6.07 -5.82
CA ALA A 217 -11.40 -4.70 -6.09
C ALA A 217 -11.86 -4.49 -7.53
N THR A 218 -12.79 -3.56 -7.70
CA THR A 218 -13.29 -3.15 -9.01
C THR A 218 -13.32 -1.63 -9.11
N ILE A 219 -12.82 -1.08 -10.22
CA ILE A 219 -12.92 0.33 -10.56
C ILE A 219 -13.89 0.49 -11.71
N THR A 220 -14.90 1.32 -11.49
CA THR A 220 -15.85 1.77 -12.52
C THR A 220 -15.72 3.29 -12.66
N ALA A 221 -15.61 3.81 -13.87
CA ALA A 221 -15.50 5.24 -14.12
C ALA A 221 -16.27 5.65 -15.38
N SER A 222 -16.59 6.93 -15.50
CA SER A 222 -17.09 7.49 -16.75
C SER A 222 -16.06 7.32 -17.87
N GLY A 223 -16.55 7.11 -19.10
CA GLY A 223 -15.68 6.71 -20.22
C GLY A 223 -15.42 5.19 -20.28
N CYS A 224 -14.34 4.79 -20.95
CA CYS A 224 -13.99 3.38 -21.21
C CYS A 224 -12.90 2.88 -20.24
N TYR A 225 -13.15 2.94 -18.93
CA TYR A 225 -12.25 2.39 -17.90
C TYR A 225 -13.00 1.38 -17.02
N ASP A 226 -12.54 0.14 -17.03
CA ASP A 226 -12.99 -0.92 -16.12
C ASP A 226 -11.76 -1.70 -15.66
N PHE A 227 -11.47 -1.67 -14.37
CA PHE A 227 -10.38 -2.45 -13.77
C PHE A 227 -10.97 -3.45 -12.80
N THR A 228 -10.51 -4.70 -12.87
CA THR A 228 -10.80 -5.71 -11.86
C THR A 228 -9.50 -6.33 -11.37
N PHE A 229 -9.36 -6.41 -10.06
CA PHE A 229 -8.28 -7.09 -9.34
C PHE A 229 -8.96 -8.14 -8.48
N SER A 230 -8.57 -9.39 -8.60
CA SER A 230 -9.17 -10.47 -7.82
C SER A 230 -8.11 -11.50 -7.54
N GLY A 231 -7.76 -11.65 -6.27
CA GLY A 231 -6.95 -12.79 -5.85
C GLY A 231 -7.73 -14.06 -6.14
N GLU A 232 -7.42 -14.75 -7.23
CA GLU A 232 -7.71 -16.17 -7.29
C GLU A 232 -6.89 -16.80 -6.17
N ALA A 233 -7.55 -17.32 -5.15
CA ALA A 233 -6.92 -18.20 -4.19
C ALA A 233 -6.36 -19.39 -4.98
N ALA A 234 -5.04 -19.44 -5.15
CA ALA A 234 -4.33 -20.65 -5.54
C ALA A 234 -4.44 -21.71 -4.43
#